data_AF-A0A973FA49-F1
#
_entry.id   AF-A0A973FA49-F1
#
_cell.length_a   1.000
_cell.length_b   1.000
_cell.length_c   1.000
_cell.angle_alpha   90.00
_cell.angle_beta   90.00
_cell.angle_gamma   90.00
#
_symmetry.space_group_name_H-M   'P 1'
#
loop_
_entity.id
_entity.type
_entity.pdbx_description
1 polymer ?
#
loop_
_entity_poly.entity_id
_entity_poly.type
_entity_poly.pdbx_seq_one_letter_code
_entity_poly.pdbx_strand_id
1 'polypeptide(L)'
;MDIKYLGHSSFFIKSKDARIVTDPYESAFVGIKFPKVEADIITISHHHKDHDEAAQIGGNPLILDWPGEFEKMGVRVFGYLSHHDKVQGAERGENVM
;
A
#
# COMPACT_ATOMS: atom_id res chain seq x y z
N MET A 1 1.20 8.54 17.07
CA MET A 1 0.81 7.94 15.78
C MET A 1 0.87 9.08 14.79
N ASP A 2 1.68 8.94 13.76
CA ASP A 2 1.89 9.99 12.76
C ASP A 2 1.46 9.46 11.39
N ILE A 3 0.68 10.26 10.65
CA ILE A 3 0.24 9.94 9.31
C ILE A 3 0.73 11.05 8.37
N LYS A 4 1.40 10.65 7.30
CA LYS A 4 1.90 11.56 6.26
C LYS A 4 1.39 11.10 4.90
N TYR A 5 0.74 12.00 4.18
CA TYR A 5 0.39 11.79 2.78
C TYR A 5 1.65 11.85 1.90
N LEU A 6 1.88 10.82 1.08
CA LEU A 6 3.02 10.75 0.16
C LEU A 6 2.64 11.17 -1.26
N GLY A 7 1.36 11.05 -1.63
CA GLY A 7 0.81 11.33 -2.95
C GLY A 7 -0.14 10.21 -3.41
N HIS A 8 -0.99 10.48 -4.40
CA HIS A 8 -1.97 9.51 -4.95
C HIS A 8 -2.78 8.79 -3.85
N SER A 9 -2.63 7.46 -3.74
CA SER A 9 -3.26 6.63 -2.70
C SER A 9 -2.27 6.21 -1.60
N SER A 10 -1.08 6.82 -1.58
CA SER A 10 0.02 6.42 -0.71
C SER A 10 0.13 7.27 0.55
N PHE A 11 0.15 6.58 1.69
CA PHE A 11 0.34 7.15 3.01
C PHE A 11 1.49 6.45 3.72
N PHE A 12 2.29 7.24 4.45
CA PHE A 12 3.22 6.74 5.45
C PHE A 12 2.59 6.86 6.83
N ILE A 13 2.44 5.73 7.51
CA ILE A 13 1.88 5.66 8.85
C ILE A 13 2.96 5.16 9.79
N LYS A 14 3.20 5.90 10.87
CA LYS A 14 4.18 5.54 11.90
C LYS A 14 3.49 5.28 13.23
N SER A 15 3.63 4.06 13.71
CA SER A 15 3.30 3.68 15.09
C SER A 15 4.53 3.85 15.98
N LYS A 16 4.45 3.43 17.24
CA LYS A 16 5.61 3.43 18.13
C LYS A 16 6.75 2.56 17.60
N ASP A 17 6.40 1.40 17.05
CA ASP A 17 7.33 0.31 16.75
C ASP A 17 7.40 -0.03 15.25
N ALA A 18 6.47 0.46 14.42
CA ALA A 18 6.36 0.08 13.01
C ALA A 18 6.12 1.27 12.08
N ARG A 19 6.60 1.13 10.84
CA ARG A 19 6.38 2.01 9.69
C ARG A 19 5.57 1.26 8.63
N ILE A 20 4.50 1.87 8.16
CA ILE A 20 3.62 1.32 7.14
C ILE A 20 3.61 2.27 5.95
N VAL A 21 3.70 1.72 4.74
CA VAL A 21 3.44 2.44 3.48
C VAL A 21 2.27 1.78 2.78
N THR A 22 1.26 2.58 2.40
CA THR A 22 0.17 2.09 1.54
C THR A 22 0.47 2.45 0.08
N ASP A 23 0.07 1.58 -0.85
CA ASP A 23 0.02 1.82 -2.30
C ASP A 23 1.19 2.64 -2.87
N PRO A 24 2.45 2.19 -2.71
CA PRO A 24 3.59 2.89 -3.30
C PRO A 24 3.45 2.92 -4.82
N TYR A 25 3.83 4.03 -5.46
CA TYR A 25 3.51 4.25 -6.88
C TYR A 25 4.71 4.68 -7.72
N GLU A 26 4.65 4.35 -9.02
CA GLU A 26 5.67 4.76 -9.99
C GLU A 26 5.57 6.27 -10.25
N SER A 27 6.58 7.03 -9.83
CA SER A 27 6.57 8.51 -9.94
C SER A 27 6.41 9.00 -11.39
N ALA A 28 6.99 8.29 -12.36
CA ALA A 28 6.92 8.65 -13.77
C ALA A 28 5.51 8.46 -14.35
N PHE A 29 4.76 7.49 -13.83
CA PHE A 29 3.39 7.19 -14.25
C PHE A 29 2.39 8.16 -13.62
N VAL A 30 2.51 8.40 -12.31
CA VAL A 30 1.60 9.28 -11.55
C VAL A 30 1.91 10.77 -11.76
N GLY A 31 3.16 11.12 -12.08
CA GLY A 31 3.60 12.52 -12.21
C GLY A 31 3.87 13.23 -10.88
N ILE A 32 3.84 12.49 -9.76
CA ILE A 32 4.18 12.98 -8.42
C ILE A 32 5.47 12.29 -7.98
N LYS A 33 6.42 13.04 -7.42
CA LYS A 33 7.67 12.45 -6.90
C LYS A 33 7.38 11.66 -5.62
N PHE A 34 7.68 10.36 -5.64
CA PHE A 34 7.63 9.51 -4.46
C PHE A 34 8.85 9.80 -3.55
N PRO A 35 8.65 10.02 -2.24
CA PRO A 35 9.76 10.31 -1.32
C PRO A 35 10.54 9.03 -0.97
N LYS A 36 11.84 9.17 -0.71
CA LYS A 36 12.64 8.07 -0.15
C LYS A 36 12.16 7.75 1.26
N VAL A 37 11.64 6.54 1.45
CA VAL A 37 11.14 6.05 2.74
C VAL A 37 11.53 4.58 2.91
N GLU A 38 11.52 4.14 4.16
CA GLU A 38 11.65 2.73 4.54
C GLU A 38 10.38 2.30 5.28
N ALA A 39 10.00 1.04 5.12
CA ALA A 39 8.80 0.50 5.75
C ALA A 39 9.06 -0.88 6.37
N ASP A 40 8.23 -1.21 7.36
CA ASP A 40 8.16 -2.53 7.96
C ASP A 40 6.96 -3.31 7.42
N ILE A 41 5.91 -2.61 6.96
CA ILE A 41 4.73 -3.18 6.30
C ILE A 41 4.43 -2.35 5.04
N ILE A 42 4.10 -3.03 3.94
CA ILE A 42 3.54 -2.40 2.74
C ILE A 42 2.17 -3.04 2.48
N THR A 43 1.16 -2.23 2.21
CA THR A 43 -0.12 -2.71 1.67
C THR A 43 -0.21 -2.32 0.20
N ILE A 44 -0.62 -3.25 -0.65
CA ILE A 44 -0.90 -3.00 -2.07
C ILE A 44 -2.35 -3.37 -2.29
N SER A 45 -3.16 -2.38 -2.64
CA SER A 45 -4.58 -2.61 -2.90
C SER A 45 -4.81 -3.42 -4.18
N HIS A 46 -4.02 -3.16 -5.24
CA HIS A 46 -4.02 -3.91 -6.49
C HIS A 46 -2.78 -3.61 -7.34
N HIS A 47 -2.48 -4.45 -8.33
CA HIS A 47 -1.22 -4.42 -9.09
C HIS A 47 -1.25 -3.50 -10.32
N HIS A 48 -1.68 -2.24 -10.17
CA HIS A 48 -1.48 -1.20 -11.17
C HIS A 48 -0.26 -0.33 -10.85
N LYS A 49 0.34 0.31 -11.86
CA LYS A 49 1.56 1.13 -11.74
C LYS A 49 1.44 2.30 -10.75
N ASP A 50 0.23 2.78 -10.53
CA ASP A 50 -0.10 3.83 -9.58
C ASP A 50 -0.36 3.31 -8.15
N HIS A 51 -0.21 2.01 -7.88
CA HIS A 51 -0.43 1.40 -6.57
C HIS A 51 0.59 0.32 -6.17
N ASP A 52 1.37 -0.21 -7.11
CA ASP A 52 2.36 -1.27 -6.86
C ASP A 52 3.76 -0.91 -7.38
N GLU A 53 4.49 -0.16 -6.57
CA GLU A 53 5.92 0.09 -6.76
C GLU A 53 6.66 -0.15 -5.44
N ALA A 54 6.45 -1.33 -4.84
CA ALA A 54 7.05 -1.70 -3.54
C ALA A 54 8.59 -1.77 -3.59
N ALA A 55 9.16 -2.04 -4.77
CA ALA A 55 10.60 -2.16 -4.97
C ALA A 55 11.40 -0.87 -4.67
N GLN A 56 10.75 0.30 -4.72
CA GLN A 56 11.40 1.57 -4.39
C GLN A 56 11.50 1.84 -2.88
N ILE A 57 10.81 1.05 -2.05
CA ILE A 57 10.74 1.22 -0.60
C ILE A 57 11.90 0.46 0.06
N GLY A 58 12.66 1.15 0.90
CA GLY A 58 13.77 0.52 1.61
C GLY A 58 13.33 -0.34 2.80
N GLY A 59 14.28 -1.12 3.34
CA GLY A 59 14.06 -2.01 4.49
C GLY A 59 13.80 -3.46 4.08
N ASN A 60 13.10 -4.20 4.94
CA ASN A 60 12.63 -5.57 4.68
C ASN A 60 11.14 -5.69 5.06
N PRO A 61 10.26 -5.00 4.31
CA PRO A 61 8.84 -4.92 4.64
C PRO A 61 8.15 -6.28 4.43
N LEU A 62 7.09 -6.50 5.21
CA LEU A 62 6.08 -7.50 4.88
C LEU A 62 5.13 -6.86 3.86
N ILE A 63 4.98 -7.44 2.68
CA ILE A 63 4.04 -6.99 1.66
C ILE A 63 2.71 -7.73 1.86
N LEU A 64 1.63 -6.97 1.89
CA LEU A 64 0.26 -7.45 2.06
C LEU A 64 -0.57 -7.01 0.84
N ASP A 65 -0.85 -7.94 -0.05
CA ASP A 65 -1.59 -7.77 -1.31
C ASP A 65 -2.73 -8.79 -1.47
N TRP A 66 -3.10 -9.50 -0.39
CA TRP A 66 -4.24 -10.41 -0.36
C TRP A 66 -5.17 -10.14 0.84
N PRO A 67 -6.48 -10.48 0.72
CA PRO A 67 -7.41 -10.38 1.85
C PRO A 67 -7.01 -11.28 3.02
N GLY A 68 -7.26 -10.83 4.24
CA GLY A 68 -6.96 -11.59 5.45
C GLY A 68 -6.67 -10.74 6.67
N GLU A 69 -6.31 -11.42 7.76
CA GLU A 69 -5.87 -10.78 9.00
C GLU A 69 -4.37 -11.01 9.21
N PHE A 70 -3.63 -9.93 9.42
CA PHE A 70 -2.18 -9.96 9.60
C PHE A 70 -1.78 -9.20 10.84
N GLU A 71 -0.68 -9.63 11.46
CA GLU A 71 -0.06 -8.89 12.54
C GLU A 71 1.46 -8.84 12.35
N LYS A 72 2.04 -7.65 12.42
CA LYS A 72 3.48 -7.44 12.47
C LYS A 72 3.80 -6.30 13.41
N MET A 73 4.72 -6.53 14.36
CA MET A 73 5.20 -5.51 15.31
C MET A 73 4.05 -4.82 16.07
N GLY A 74 3.03 -5.58 16.46
CA GLY A 74 1.85 -5.08 17.19
C GLY A 74 0.87 -4.28 16.32
N VAL A 75 1.08 -4.19 15.01
CA VAL A 75 0.14 -3.59 14.07
C VAL A 75 -0.71 -4.69 13.45
N ARG A 76 -2.03 -4.59 13.64
CA ARG A 76 -3.02 -5.48 13.01
C ARG A 76 -3.55 -4.85 11.73
N VAL A 77 -3.55 -5.62 10.65
CA VAL A 77 -4.05 -5.22 9.33
C VAL A 77 -5.14 -6.20 8.91
N PHE A 78 -6.26 -5.67 8.42
CA PHE A 78 -7.39 -6.44 7.93
C PHE A 78 -7.61 -6.06 6.47
N GLY A 79 -7.35 -6.98 5.55
CA GLY A 79 -7.59 -6.81 4.13
C GLY A 79 -8.92 -7.43 3.72
N TYR A 80 -9.75 -6.67 3.02
CA TYR A 80 -11.06 -7.08 2.53
C TYR A 80 -11.07 -7.12 1.00
N LEU A 81 -11.58 -8.22 0.43
CA LEU A 81 -11.78 -8.31 -1.01
C LEU A 81 -12.88 -7.34 -1.45
N SER A 82 -12.59 -6.61 -2.52
CA SER A 82 -13.47 -5.66 -3.18
C SER A 82 -13.20 -5.68 -4.69
N HIS A 83 -13.92 -4.85 -5.44
CA HIS A 83 -13.77 -4.75 -6.90
C HIS A 83 -13.34 -3.35 -7.28
N HIS A 84 -12.45 -3.25 -8.27
CA HIS A 84 -11.90 -1.98 -8.74
C HIS A 84 -12.82 -1.26 -9.75
N ASP A 85 -14.06 -1.71 -9.92
CA ASP A 85 -15.05 -1.11 -10.80
C ASP A 85 -16.49 -1.35 -10.31
N LYS A 86 -17.48 -0.81 -11.04
CA LYS A 86 -18.91 -0.95 -10.74
C LYS A 86 -19.54 -2.23 -11.31
N VAL A 87 -18.75 -3.03 -12.00
CA VAL A 87 -19.18 -4.22 -12.75
C VAL A 87 -18.44 -5.47 -12.25
N GLN A 88 -18.20 -5.53 -10.93
CA GLN A 88 -17.66 -6.70 -10.22
C GLN A 88 -16.26 -7.12 -10.69
N GLY A 89 -15.40 -6.16 -11.03
CA GLY A 89 -14.01 -6.38 -11.43
C GLY A 89 -13.85 -6.70 -12.91
N ALA A 90 -14.91 -6.63 -13.72
CA ALA A 90 -14.84 -6.99 -15.14
C ALA A 90 -14.00 -6.01 -15.98
N GLU A 91 -13.89 -4.75 -15.58
CA GLU A 91 -13.12 -3.72 -16.30
C GLU A 91 -11.73 -3.49 -15.71
N ARG A 92 -11.60 -3.60 -14.37
CA ARG A 92 -10.39 -3.19 -13.65
C ARG A 92 -9.86 -4.21 -12.64
N GLY A 93 -10.52 -5.35 -12.51
CA GLY A 93 -10.08 -6.45 -11.64
C GLY A 93 -10.51 -6.34 -10.18
N GLU A 94 -9.93 -7.22 -9.37
CA GLU A 94 -10.11 -7.27 -7.92
C GLU A 94 -9.26 -6.19 -7.21
N ASN A 95 -9.66 -5.85 -5.99
CA ASN A 95 -8.97 -4.89 -5.14
C ASN A 95 -9.04 -5.33 -3.69
N VAL A 96 -7.98 -5.12 -2.93
CA VAL A 96 -7.94 -5.36 -1.49
C VAL A 96 -7.97 -4.00 -0.77
N MET A 97 -8.91 -3.81 0.15
CA MET A 97 -8.99 -2.62 1.02
C MET A 97 -8.63 -2.95 2.45
#